data_AF-A0A1M5UJJ2-F1
#
_entry.id   AF-A0A1M5UJJ2-F1
#
_cell.length_a   1.000
_cell.length_b   1.000
_cell.length_c   1.000
_cell.angle_alpha   90.00
_cell.angle_beta   90.00
_cell.angle_gamma   90.00
#
_symmetry.space_group_name_H-M   'P 1'
#
loop_
_entity.id
_entity.type
_entity.pdbx_description
1 polymer ?
#
loop_
_entity_poly.entity_id
_entity_poly.type
_entity_poly.pdbx_seq_one_letter_code
_entity_poly.pdbx_strand_id
1 'polypeptide(L)'
;MERLITNYYEVAAIVLFGIGFAILLLHNNLIKKIIGMNIMDTAVFLFFIAKGYIQGAEAPIILDVNSKTTNFVNPIPTALMLTGIVVAVSITAFALSITIKVYEHYGTIELDQIMKMGG
;
A
#
# COMPACT_ATOMS: atom_id res chain seq x y z
N MET A 1 18.74 -6.17 -19.23
CA MET A 1 18.93 -5.32 -18.03
C MET A 1 18.39 -3.91 -18.23
N GLU A 2 18.52 -3.29 -19.41
CA GLU A 2 18.04 -1.91 -19.66
C GLU A 2 16.56 -1.68 -19.31
N ARG A 3 15.65 -2.61 -19.67
CA ARG A 3 14.21 -2.49 -19.35
C ARG A 3 13.89 -2.45 -17.85
N LEU A 4 14.73 -3.05 -17.00
CA LEU A 4 14.55 -3.00 -15.54
C LEU A 4 14.98 -1.65 -14.97
N ILE A 5 15.99 -1.02 -15.59
CA ILE A 5 16.49 0.31 -15.20
C ILE A 5 15.54 1.39 -15.73
N THR A 6 14.91 1.19 -16.89
CA THR A 6 13.88 2.12 -17.42
C THR A 6 12.62 2.14 -16.56
N ASN A 7 12.16 0.97 -16.06
CA ASN A 7 10.93 0.84 -15.29
C ASN A 7 11.19 0.62 -13.78
N TYR A 8 12.16 1.32 -13.23
CA TYR A 8 12.60 1.11 -11.84
C TYR A 8 11.48 1.30 -10.81
N TYR A 9 10.50 2.17 -11.06
CA TYR A 9 9.31 2.34 -10.19
C TYR A 9 8.46 1.07 -10.11
N GLU A 10 8.23 0.39 -11.23
CA GLU A 10 7.41 -0.83 -11.30
C GLU A 10 8.13 -2.00 -10.63
N VAL A 11 9.44 -2.11 -10.87
CA VAL A 11 10.28 -3.13 -10.23
C VAL A 11 10.30 -2.92 -8.72
N ALA A 12 10.49 -1.68 -8.26
CA ALA A 12 10.45 -1.35 -6.83
C ALA A 12 9.10 -1.70 -6.19
N ALA A 13 7.98 -1.42 -6.88
CA ALA A 13 6.65 -1.78 -6.41
C ALA A 13 6.48 -3.30 -6.27
N ILE A 14 6.89 -4.10 -7.27
CA ILE A 14 6.80 -5.56 -7.20
C ILE A 14 7.65 -6.13 -6.06
N VAL A 15 8.87 -5.61 -5.88
CA VAL A 15 9.75 -6.03 -4.78
C VAL A 15 9.12 -5.68 -3.42
N LEU A 16 8.59 -4.47 -3.27
CA LEU A 16 7.94 -4.03 -2.03
C LEU A 16 6.70 -4.89 -1.72
N PHE A 17 5.91 -5.24 -2.73
CA PHE A 17 4.79 -6.15 -2.59
C PHE A 17 5.25 -7.54 -2.12
N GLY A 18 6.33 -8.06 -2.71
CA GLY A 18 6.94 -9.32 -2.30
C GLY A 18 7.41 -9.32 -0.84
N ILE A 19 8.00 -8.22 -0.38
CA ILE A 19 8.42 -8.05 1.03
C ILE A 19 7.20 -8.06 1.96
N GLY A 20 6.17 -7.26 1.66
CA GLY A 20 4.95 -7.21 2.47
C GLY A 20 4.24 -8.57 2.53
N PHE A 21 4.17 -9.26 1.39
CA PHE A 21 3.59 -10.60 1.28
C PHE A 21 4.38 -11.64 2.08
N ALA A 22 5.72 -11.60 2.02
CA ALA A 22 6.58 -12.48 2.80
C ALA A 22 6.38 -12.24 4.31
N ILE A 23 6.28 -11.00 4.75
CA ILE A 23 6.00 -10.67 6.16
C ILE A 23 4.63 -11.25 6.58
N LEU A 24 3.61 -11.07 5.74
CA LEU A 24 2.26 -11.54 5.99
C LEU A 24 2.20 -13.07 6.14
N LEU A 25 2.96 -13.82 5.34
CA LEU A 25 2.97 -15.29 5.40
C LEU A 25 3.87 -15.85 6.50
N LEU A 26 5.07 -15.28 6.69
CA LEU A 26 6.12 -15.89 7.51
C LEU A 26 6.02 -15.54 9.01
N HIS A 27 5.34 -14.46 9.38
CA HIS A 27 5.27 -14.03 10.78
C HIS A 27 3.95 -14.40 11.44
N ASN A 28 3.99 -14.92 12.67
CA ASN A 28 2.81 -15.31 13.44
C ASN A 28 2.24 -14.18 14.31
N ASN A 29 3.02 -13.13 14.50
CA ASN A 29 2.60 -11.95 15.25
C ASN A 29 1.59 -11.10 14.45
N LEU A 30 0.42 -10.84 15.03
CA LEU A 30 -0.67 -10.08 14.39
C LEU A 30 -0.25 -8.66 13.96
N ILE A 31 0.54 -7.95 14.78
CA ILE A 31 1.00 -6.59 14.45
C ILE A 31 1.93 -6.63 13.24
N LYS A 32 2.84 -7.62 13.17
CA LYS A 32 3.74 -7.78 12.01
C LYS A 32 2.95 -8.10 10.74
N LYS A 33 1.88 -8.89 10.83
CA LYS A 33 0.99 -9.15 9.69
C LYS A 33 0.29 -7.87 9.20
N ILE A 34 -0.19 -7.01 10.11
CA ILE A 34 -0.77 -5.70 9.76
C ILE A 34 0.28 -4.81 9.06
N ILE A 35 1.51 -4.77 9.56
CA ILE A 35 2.60 -4.02 8.92
C ILE A 35 2.89 -4.57 7.51
N GLY A 36 2.94 -5.90 7.35
CA GLY A 36 3.09 -6.54 6.05
C GLY A 36 2.00 -6.14 5.06
N MET A 37 0.74 -6.09 5.51
CA MET A 37 -0.39 -5.62 4.72
C MET A 37 -0.25 -4.15 4.30
N ASN A 38 0.14 -3.25 5.21
CA ASN A 38 0.36 -1.83 4.87
C ASN A 38 1.49 -1.63 3.85
N ILE A 39 2.55 -2.46 3.92
CA ILE A 39 3.64 -2.47 2.94
C ILE A 39 3.10 -2.90 1.56
N MET A 40 2.24 -3.93 1.51
CA MET A 40 1.60 -4.37 0.27
C MET A 40 0.71 -3.28 -0.33
N ASP A 41 -0.11 -2.59 0.48
CA ASP A 41 -0.96 -1.49 0.01
C ASP A 41 -0.12 -0.37 -0.60
N THR A 42 0.97 0.01 0.08
CA THR A 42 1.92 1.03 -0.41
C THR A 42 2.54 0.63 -1.75
N ALA A 43 2.87 -0.65 -1.91
CA ALA A 43 3.41 -1.18 -3.16
C ALA A 43 2.40 -1.10 -4.31
N VAL A 44 1.13 -1.42 -4.05
CA VAL A 44 0.05 -1.27 -5.03
C VAL A 44 -0.12 0.21 -5.40
N PHE A 45 -0.12 1.12 -4.42
CA PHE A 45 -0.23 2.56 -4.69
C PHE A 45 0.90 3.07 -5.57
N LEU A 46 2.14 2.67 -5.27
CA LEU A 46 3.31 3.02 -6.06
C LEU A 46 3.18 2.51 -7.51
N PHE A 47 2.72 1.27 -7.69
CA PHE A 47 2.53 0.68 -9.02
C PHE A 47 1.53 1.47 -9.88
N PHE A 48 0.37 1.82 -9.31
CA PHE A 48 -0.66 2.57 -10.03
C PHE A 48 -0.22 4.00 -10.35
N ILE A 49 0.46 4.69 -9.43
CA ILE A 49 0.99 6.03 -9.66
C ILE A 49 2.07 5.99 -10.76
N ALA A 50 2.95 4.98 -10.74
CA ALA A 50 3.98 4.81 -11.76
C ALA A 50 3.37 4.64 -13.17
N LYS A 51 2.25 3.91 -13.30
CA LYS A 51 1.52 3.77 -14.58
C LYS A 51 0.81 5.06 -15.02
N GLY A 52 0.44 5.93 -14.09
CA GLY A 52 -0.17 7.23 -14.37
C GLY A 52 0.84 8.34 -14.69
N TYR A 53 2.12 8.10 -14.42
CA TYR A 53 3.17 9.09 -14.60
C TYR A 53 3.55 9.27 -16.08
N ILE A 54 3.62 10.52 -16.52
CA ILE A 54 4.07 10.90 -17.85
C ILE A 54 5.31 11.78 -17.67
N GLN A 55 6.40 11.42 -18.34
CA GLN A 55 7.66 12.14 -18.19
C GLN A 55 7.53 13.59 -18.67
N GLY A 56 7.91 14.54 -17.81
CA GLY A 56 7.84 15.98 -18.12
C GLY A 56 6.44 16.59 -18.06
N ALA A 57 5.45 15.88 -17.51
CA ALA A 57 4.12 16.39 -17.30
C ALA A 57 3.97 17.03 -15.91
N GLU A 58 3.18 18.10 -15.83
CA GLU A 58 2.91 18.82 -14.59
C GLU A 58 1.74 18.18 -13.81
N ALA A 59 1.63 18.52 -12.53
CA ALA A 59 0.49 18.13 -11.70
C ALA A 59 -0.83 18.62 -12.35
N PRO A 60 -1.94 17.86 -12.29
CA PRO A 60 -3.19 18.19 -12.97
C PRO A 60 -3.95 19.28 -12.20
N ILE A 61 -3.33 20.44 -12.03
CA ILE A 61 -3.82 21.60 -11.29
C ILE A 61 -3.69 22.79 -12.24
N ILE A 62 -4.83 23.35 -12.64
CA ILE A 62 -4.86 24.53 -13.52
C ILE A 62 -4.60 25.76 -12.63
N LEU A 63 -3.39 26.31 -12.71
CA LEU A 63 -3.00 27.50 -11.95
C LEU A 63 -3.30 28.81 -12.71
N ASP A 64 -3.27 28.80 -14.04
CA ASP A 64 -3.58 29.96 -14.88
C ASP A 64 -4.34 29.51 -16.15
N VAL A 65 -5.49 30.13 -16.40
CA VAL A 65 -6.37 29.84 -17.56
C VAL A 65 -5.69 30.18 -18.89
N ASN A 66 -4.66 31.04 -18.88
CA ASN A 66 -3.90 31.43 -20.08
C ASN A 66 -2.58 30.65 -20.25
N SER A 67 -2.20 29.81 -19.28
CA SER A 67 -0.99 29.01 -19.38
C SER A 67 -1.17 27.85 -20.37
N LYS A 68 -0.35 27.81 -21.43
CA LYS A 68 -0.29 26.72 -22.40
C LYS A 68 0.47 25.50 -21.84
N THR A 69 0.18 25.09 -20.60
CA THR A 69 0.71 23.83 -20.08
C THR A 69 -0.03 22.71 -20.80
N THR A 70 0.66 22.05 -21.73
CA THR A 70 0.07 21.05 -22.64
C THR A 70 0.18 19.62 -22.13
N ASN A 71 1.02 19.37 -21.12
CA ASN A 71 1.25 18.03 -20.58
C ASN A 71 0.93 17.99 -19.08
N PHE A 72 -0.19 17.36 -18.74
CA PHE A 72 -0.56 17.00 -17.37
C PHE A 72 -0.40 15.49 -17.16
N VAL A 73 0.02 15.09 -15.96
CA VAL A 73 -0.01 13.67 -15.58
C VAL A 73 -1.44 13.16 -15.56
N ASN A 74 -1.64 11.85 -15.78
CA ASN A 74 -2.98 11.28 -15.81
C ASN A 74 -3.64 11.44 -14.42
N PRO A 75 -4.79 12.15 -14.31
CA PRO A 75 -5.44 12.36 -13.02
C PRO A 75 -6.18 11.11 -12.52
N ILE A 76 -6.46 10.13 -13.39
CA ILE A 76 -7.28 8.96 -13.05
C ILE A 76 -6.59 8.08 -12.00
N PRO A 77 -5.31 7.66 -12.16
CA PRO A 77 -4.64 6.85 -11.15
C PRO A 77 -4.45 7.59 -9.83
N THR A 78 -4.11 8.89 -9.87
CA THR A 78 -3.92 9.70 -8.66
C THR A 78 -5.21 9.83 -7.85
N ALA A 79 -6.35 10.05 -8.51
CA ALA A 79 -7.65 10.09 -7.85
C ALA A 79 -8.04 8.73 -7.24
N LEU A 80 -7.80 7.62 -7.96
CA LEU A 80 -8.05 6.26 -7.47
C LEU A 80 -7.18 5.92 -6.25
N MET A 81 -5.93 6.38 -6.21
CA MET A 81 -5.04 6.11 -5.08
C MET A 81 -5.40 6.95 -3.85
N LEU A 82 -5.87 8.19 -4.03
CA LEU A 82 -6.33 9.00 -2.89
C LEU A 82 -7.47 8.30 -2.13
N THR A 83 -8.43 7.71 -2.84
CA THR A 83 -9.51 6.94 -2.20
C THR A 83 -9.00 5.63 -1.62
N GLY A 84 -8.09 4.94 -2.33
CA GLY A 84 -7.45 3.72 -1.85
C GLY A 84 -6.69 3.91 -0.54
N ILE A 85 -5.96 5.02 -0.38
CA ILE A 85 -5.22 5.33 0.85
C ILE A 85 -6.16 5.48 2.05
N VAL A 86 -7.27 6.19 1.90
CA VAL A 86 -8.25 6.39 3.00
C VAL A 86 -8.87 5.05 3.42
N VAL A 87 -9.20 4.20 2.45
CA VAL A 87 -9.73 2.85 2.72
C VAL A 87 -8.69 1.99 3.43
N ALA A 88 -7.43 1.98 2.96
CA ALA A 88 -6.35 1.22 3.60
C ALA A 88 -6.11 1.64 5.05
N VAL A 89 -6.09 2.96 5.34
CA VAL A 89 -5.95 3.46 6.72
C VAL A 89 -7.12 3.00 7.60
N SER A 90 -8.34 2.99 7.05
CA SER A 90 -9.54 2.52 7.76
C SER A 90 -9.49 1.03 8.07
N ILE A 91 -9.02 0.20 7.12
CA ILE A 91 -8.81 -1.24 7.31
C ILE A 91 -7.73 -1.49 8.36
N THR A 92 -6.62 -0.73 8.33
CA THR A 92 -5.56 -0.84 9.34
C THR A 92 -6.06 -0.48 10.74
N ALA A 93 -6.83 0.61 10.87
CA ALA A 93 -7.44 0.99 12.15
C ALA A 93 -8.39 -0.10 12.67
N PHE A 94 -9.19 -0.69 11.78
CA PHE A 94 -10.09 -1.79 12.13
C PHE A 94 -9.33 -3.06 12.54
N ALA A 95 -8.29 -3.44 11.80
CA ALA A 95 -7.45 -4.59 12.11
C ALA A 95 -6.71 -4.44 13.44
N LEU A 96 -6.23 -3.23 13.76
CA LEU A 96 -5.65 -2.92 15.06
C LEU A 96 -6.68 -3.01 16.18
N SER A 97 -7.90 -2.50 15.97
CA SER A 97 -9.00 -2.61 16.94
C SER A 97 -9.35 -4.07 17.24
N ILE A 98 -9.40 -4.93 16.22
CA ILE A 98 -9.57 -6.37 16.40
C ILE A 98 -8.39 -6.96 17.18
N THR A 99 -7.16 -6.59 16.82
CA THR A 99 -5.95 -7.11 17.48
C THR A 99 -5.94 -6.78 18.98
N ILE A 100 -6.39 -5.58 19.36
CA ILE A 100 -6.55 -5.18 20.76
C ILE A 100 -7.58 -6.09 21.45
N LYS A 101 -8.76 -6.29 20.86
CA LYS A 101 -9.78 -7.18 21.44
C LYS A 101 -9.32 -8.62 21.57
N VAL A 102 -8.58 -9.12 20.59
CA VAL A 102 -7.98 -10.46 20.63
C VAL A 102 -6.98 -10.56 21.79
N TYR A 103 -6.15 -9.54 21.97
CA TYR A 103 -5.21 -9.48 23.09
C TYR A 103 -5.92 -9.43 24.45
N GLU A 104 -7.01 -8.66 24.57
CA GLU A 104 -7.82 -8.60 25.81
C GLU A 104 -8.44 -9.96 26.17
N HIS A 105 -8.80 -10.77 25.17
CA HIS A 105 -9.45 -12.07 25.40
C HIS A 105 -8.44 -13.22 25.63
N TYR A 106 -7.38 -13.29 24.83
CA TYR A 106 -6.42 -14.40 24.84
C TYR A 106 -5.11 -14.08 25.57
N GLY A 107 -4.86 -12.82 25.91
CA GLY A 107 -3.61 -12.37 26.55
C GLY A 107 -2.37 -12.44 25.65
N THR A 108 -2.53 -12.72 24.36
CA THR A 108 -1.45 -12.89 23.39
C THR A 108 -1.84 -12.38 22.01
N ILE A 109 -0.83 -11.93 21.26
CA ILE A 109 -0.95 -11.47 19.86
C ILE A 109 -0.31 -12.45 18.86
N GLU A 110 0.12 -13.61 19.33
CA GLU A 110 0.71 -14.67 18.52
C GLU A 110 -0.38 -15.62 18.03
N LEU A 111 -0.55 -15.71 16.71
CA LEU A 111 -1.60 -16.53 16.09
C LEU A 111 -1.52 -18.00 16.45
N ASP A 112 -0.31 -18.58 16.54
CA ASP A 112 -0.13 -19.99 16.89
C ASP A 112 -0.69 -20.31 18.28
N GLN A 113 -0.59 -19.36 19.21
CA GLN A 113 -1.10 -19.53 20.58
C GLN A 113 -2.62 -19.39 20.59
N ILE A 114 -3.16 -18.41 19.86
CA ILE A 114 -4.61 -18.20 19.72
C ILE A 114 -5.28 -19.43 19.09
N MET A 115 -4.70 -19.99 18.02
CA MET A 115 -5.24 -21.18 17.35
C MET A 115 -5.24 -22.42 18.23
N LYS A 116 -4.29 -22.55 19.17
CA LYS A 116 -4.24 -23.66 20.13
C LYS A 116 -5.23 -23.51 21.29
N MET A 117 -5.67 -22.30 21.59
CA MET A 117 -6.64 -22.01 22.66
C MET A 117 -8.09 -22.03 22.17
N GLY A 118 -8.31 -21.72 20.89
CA GLY A 118 -9.63 -21.65 20.25
C GLY A 118 -10.06 -22.91 19.49
N GLY A 119 -9.24 -23.97 19.48
CA GLY A 119 -9.57 -25.30 18.93
C GLY A 119 -9.60 -26.34 20.04
#